data_AF-A0A250IT73-F1
#
_entry.id   AF-A0A250IT73-F1
#
_cell.length_a   1.000
_cell.length_b   1.000
_cell.length_c   1.000
_cell.angle_alpha   90.00
_cell.angle_beta   90.00
_cell.angle_gamma   90.00
#
_symmetry.space_group_name_H-M   'P 1'
#
loop_
_entity.id
_entity.type
_entity.pdbx_description
1 polymer ?
#
loop_
_entity_poly.entity_id
_entity_poly.type
_entity_poly.pdbx_seq_one_letter_code
_entity_poly.pdbx_strand_id
1 'polypeptide(L)'
;MLWVLLGLLLLAPGLGCVDFEQEGVGFCEKRPGQCVPSIEDVVQESAQPSGHISFRVTAKDGAAERLAFKWEASIGTLETVRTTSTSSVVLWKSPACLPMIQPGTVSVSVENSHGEVSKEFKVSVAACPKPTPTFPLTPTPSISSLGHHSLALSSIGLILRAWGANESGQLGDGTVQGRTSPWMLSIPGKVAAISSGYGHSLALRDDGTVWAWGSNDYGQLGLGGGGAQTMPVQIPALGEIVSLSAGASHSLALGQNGTVWAWGSNDYGQLGDGALTIRQSPMVVNLRNNVSGIASLAAGWSYSMALCYNGDVWVWGYDFSRMSPTPSGSHFPDKVYGLPGIVAIAAGRRHALALSFDGTVWAWGNNDSGQLGLGGHGFQSSPKRIPGLSKIRAIAAGSDFSIALGSQGEVWAWGLNVSGQMGDGTTSPRDVPAKVPGLAPVSFVAAGERHVSAMNSNGVFWTWGDDGVGGVRLSPERVSIP
;
A
#
# COMPACT_ATOMS: atom_id res chain seq x y z
N MET A 1 -65.92 67.68 33.64
CA MET A 1 -67.34 67.30 33.57
C MET A 1 -67.44 66.16 32.56
N LEU A 2 -67.51 64.89 32.97
CA LEU A 2 -68.76 64.15 33.26
C LEU A 2 -69.62 64.12 31.97
N TRP A 3 -69.79 63.03 31.22
CA TRP A 3 -70.58 61.79 31.46
C TRP A 3 -70.29 60.82 30.27
N VAL A 4 -69.92 59.54 30.45
CA VAL A 4 -70.73 58.30 30.57
C VAL A 4 -71.83 58.11 29.51
N LEU A 5 -71.70 57.06 28.68
CA LEU A 5 -72.81 56.18 28.29
C LEU A 5 -72.33 54.78 27.84
N LEU A 6 -72.89 53.78 28.52
CA LEU A 6 -72.81 52.32 28.39
C LEU A 6 -73.46 51.83 27.08
N GLY A 7 -72.98 50.73 26.46
CA GLY A 7 -73.52 49.37 26.64
C GLY A 7 -73.65 48.72 25.25
N LEU A 8 -73.62 47.41 24.99
CA LEU A 8 -73.80 46.15 25.72
C LEU A 8 -73.01 45.07 24.94
N LEU A 9 -72.38 44.09 25.58
CA LEU A 9 -72.12 42.79 24.94
C LEU A 9 -72.37 41.65 25.93
N LEU A 10 -73.23 40.72 25.51
CA LEU A 10 -73.67 39.52 26.22
C LEU A 10 -72.56 38.45 26.25
N LEU A 11 -72.36 37.87 27.44
CA LEU A 11 -71.79 36.53 27.67
C LEU A 11 -72.86 35.48 27.26
N ALA A 12 -72.59 34.27 26.77
CA ALA A 12 -71.75 33.19 27.32
C ALA A 12 -71.78 31.98 26.30
N PRO A 13 -71.43 30.72 26.67
CA PRO A 13 -70.07 30.16 26.77
C PRO A 13 -69.91 28.78 26.07
N GLY A 14 -68.66 28.27 26.02
CA GLY A 14 -68.40 26.83 26.18
C GLY A 14 -67.69 26.09 25.04
N LEU A 15 -66.99 25.03 25.44
CA LEU A 15 -66.14 24.07 24.70
C LEU A 15 -64.67 24.53 24.58
N GLY A 16 -63.66 23.88 25.16
CA GLY A 16 -63.52 22.49 25.61
C GLY A 16 -62.30 21.90 24.89
N CYS A 17 -61.24 21.57 25.63
CA CYS A 17 -59.97 21.07 25.09
C CYS A 17 -60.10 19.70 24.38
N VAL A 18 -59.85 19.69 23.07
CA VAL A 18 -59.46 18.57 22.17
C VAL A 18 -59.18 19.26 20.82
N ASP A 19 -58.14 19.06 20.02
CA ASP A 19 -57.08 18.07 19.86
C ASP A 19 -55.84 18.80 19.29
N PHE A 20 -54.66 18.66 19.90
CA PHE A 20 -53.42 19.27 19.37
C PHE A 20 -52.63 18.30 18.46
N GLU A 21 -53.04 17.03 18.36
CA GLU A 21 -52.35 16.01 17.55
C GLU A 21 -52.84 15.95 16.08
N GLN A 22 -53.99 16.56 15.73
CA GLN A 22 -54.49 16.56 14.34
C GLN A 22 -53.92 17.67 13.45
N GLU A 23 -53.24 18.69 13.99
CA GLU A 23 -52.68 19.78 13.16
C GLU A 23 -51.31 19.44 12.53
N GLY A 24 -50.59 18.42 13.02
CA GLY A 24 -49.27 18.05 12.49
C GLY A 24 -49.33 17.46 11.07
N VAL A 25 -50.30 16.56 10.82
CA VAL A 25 -50.39 15.82 9.55
C VAL A 25 -50.84 16.72 8.39
N GLY A 26 -51.69 17.72 8.65
CA GLY A 26 -52.16 18.68 7.64
C GLY A 26 -51.20 19.86 7.38
N PHE A 27 -50.18 20.07 8.22
CA PHE A 27 -49.22 21.16 8.08
C PHE A 27 -48.21 20.88 6.95
N CYS A 28 -47.68 19.66 6.88
CA CYS A 28 -46.67 19.27 5.89
C CYS A 28 -47.23 19.08 4.49
N GLU A 29 -48.50 18.65 4.35
CA GLU A 29 -49.17 18.60 3.05
C GLU A 29 -49.36 20.00 2.43
N LYS A 30 -49.60 21.03 3.26
CA LYS A 30 -49.81 22.41 2.80
C LYS A 30 -48.50 23.19 2.60
N ARG A 31 -47.41 22.78 3.26
CA ARG A 31 -46.10 23.46 3.24
C ARG A 31 -44.93 22.47 3.25
N PRO A 32 -44.73 21.69 2.18
CA PRO A 32 -43.72 20.63 2.15
C PRO A 32 -42.29 21.13 2.40
N GLY A 33 -41.95 22.37 1.99
CA GLY A 33 -40.64 22.96 2.22
C GLY A 33 -40.35 23.37 3.69
N GLN A 34 -41.34 23.33 4.59
CA GLN A 34 -41.17 23.67 6.02
C GLN A 34 -41.08 22.43 6.92
N CYS A 35 -41.19 21.21 6.37
CA CYS A 35 -41.14 19.95 7.11
C CYS A 35 -39.86 19.13 6.88
N VAL A 36 -38.97 19.61 5.99
CA VAL A 36 -37.59 19.11 5.92
C VAL A 36 -36.84 19.62 7.15
N PRO A 37 -36.06 18.78 7.85
CA PRO A 37 -35.32 19.20 9.04
C PRO A 37 -34.35 20.34 8.72
N SER A 38 -34.16 21.27 9.64
CA SER A 38 -33.18 22.35 9.51
C SER A 38 -32.08 22.24 10.56
N ILE A 39 -30.82 22.35 10.14
CA ILE A 39 -29.69 22.45 11.06
C ILE A 39 -29.56 23.91 11.49
N GLU A 40 -29.74 24.17 12.79
CA GLU A 40 -29.76 25.53 13.33
C GLU A 40 -28.43 25.93 13.97
N ASP A 41 -27.81 25.01 14.72
CA ASP A 41 -26.56 25.29 15.44
C ASP A 41 -25.51 24.21 15.19
N VAL A 42 -24.27 24.66 15.04
CA VAL A 42 -23.13 23.85 14.61
C VAL A 42 -21.90 24.29 15.40
N VAL A 43 -21.40 23.40 16.26
CA VAL A 43 -20.24 23.67 17.12
C VAL A 43 -19.11 22.70 16.78
N GLN A 44 -17.92 23.24 16.56
CA GLN A 44 -16.67 22.49 16.38
C GLN A 44 -15.69 22.92 17.47
N GLU A 45 -15.40 22.02 18.41
CA GLU A 45 -14.53 22.29 19.55
C GLU A 45 -13.34 21.32 19.57
N SER A 46 -12.13 21.85 19.78
CA SER A 46 -10.92 21.04 19.96
C SER A 46 -10.75 20.65 21.43
N ALA A 47 -10.70 19.35 21.73
CA ALA A 47 -10.41 18.88 23.07
C ALA A 47 -8.88 18.71 23.25
N GLN A 48 -8.20 19.71 23.82
CA GLN A 48 -6.82 19.53 24.28
C GLN A 48 -6.79 18.91 25.69
N PRO A 49 -5.93 17.89 25.94
CA PRO A 49 -4.68 17.58 25.23
C PRO A 49 -4.69 16.27 24.39
N SER A 50 -5.85 15.74 23.99
CA SER A 50 -5.93 14.36 23.47
C SER A 50 -5.98 14.21 21.93
N GLY A 51 -5.97 15.30 21.15
CA GLY A 51 -6.04 15.22 19.68
C GLY A 51 -7.43 14.86 19.12
N HIS A 52 -8.48 15.05 19.91
CA HIS A 52 -9.87 14.83 19.48
C HIS A 52 -10.55 16.16 19.14
N ILE A 53 -11.40 16.16 18.12
CA ILE A 53 -12.31 17.25 17.79
C ILE A 53 -13.73 16.75 18.05
N SER A 54 -14.51 17.50 18.82
CA SER A 54 -15.93 17.23 19.00
C SER A 54 -16.76 18.07 18.03
N PHE A 55 -17.65 17.41 17.30
CA PHE A 55 -18.65 18.05 16.45
C PHE A 55 -20.02 17.90 17.08
N ARG A 56 -20.72 19.02 17.25
CA ARG A 56 -22.10 19.05 17.75
C ARG A 56 -22.99 19.72 16.71
N VAL A 57 -24.13 19.11 16.44
CA VAL A 57 -25.16 19.67 15.57
C VAL A 57 -26.50 19.63 16.30
N THR A 58 -27.21 20.75 16.26
CA THR A 58 -28.59 20.88 16.75
C THR A 58 -29.49 21.10 15.54
N ALA A 59 -30.52 20.27 15.41
CA ALA A 59 -31.47 20.33 14.32
C ALA A 59 -32.90 20.46 14.85
N LYS A 60 -33.73 21.13 14.07
CA LYS A 60 -35.14 21.34 14.35
C LYS A 60 -35.97 20.65 13.29
N ASP A 61 -37.08 20.07 13.72
CA ASP A 61 -38.08 19.52 12.83
C ASP A 61 -39.34 20.38 12.85
N GLY A 62 -39.80 20.81 11.68
CA GLY A 62 -41.10 21.46 11.51
C GLY A 62 -42.28 20.49 11.65
N ALA A 63 -42.04 19.19 11.45
CA ALA A 63 -43.04 18.12 11.59
C ALA A 63 -43.13 17.53 13.01
N ALA A 64 -42.27 17.98 13.93
CA ALA A 64 -42.13 17.43 15.29
C ALA A 64 -41.89 15.91 15.35
N GLU A 65 -41.27 15.33 14.30
CA GLU A 65 -40.89 13.92 14.26
C GLU A 65 -39.53 13.68 14.93
N ARG A 66 -39.21 12.40 15.15
CA ARG A 66 -37.92 11.99 15.70
C ARG A 66 -36.87 12.03 14.59
N LEU A 67 -35.87 12.89 14.75
CA LEU A 67 -34.74 13.01 13.83
C LEU A 67 -33.76 11.85 13.96
N ALA A 68 -33.27 11.34 12.83
CA ALA A 68 -32.16 10.40 12.76
C ALA A 68 -30.88 11.11 12.28
N PHE A 69 -29.76 10.81 12.93
CA PHE A 69 -28.46 11.42 12.66
C PHE A 69 -27.47 10.34 12.22
N LYS A 70 -26.83 10.52 11.07
CA LYS A 70 -25.76 9.65 10.56
C LYS A 70 -24.48 10.47 10.40
N TRP A 71 -23.36 9.94 10.87
CA TRP A 71 -22.06 10.61 10.80
C TRP A 71 -21.10 9.81 9.94
N GLU A 72 -20.37 10.49 9.07
CA GLU A 72 -19.32 9.92 8.24
C GLU A 72 -18.05 10.78 8.29
N ALA A 73 -16.88 10.16 8.11
CA ALA A 73 -15.62 10.87 8.05
C ALA A 73 -14.79 10.32 6.88
N SER A 74 -14.21 11.21 6.08
CA SER A 74 -13.31 10.83 4.98
C SER A 74 -11.89 10.50 5.44
N ILE A 75 -11.50 10.96 6.63
CA ILE A 75 -10.22 10.65 7.29
C ILE A 75 -10.40 10.53 8.82
N GLY A 76 -9.52 9.78 9.48
CA GLY A 76 -9.56 9.60 10.94
C GLY A 76 -10.62 8.58 11.38
N THR A 77 -10.96 8.58 12.67
CA THR A 77 -11.92 7.63 13.23
C THR A 77 -12.98 8.36 14.04
N LEU A 78 -14.25 8.02 13.77
CA LEU A 78 -15.38 8.45 14.60
C LEU A 78 -15.49 7.47 15.77
N GLU A 79 -15.50 8.00 16.98
CA GLU A 79 -15.58 7.20 18.20
C GLU A 79 -17.00 7.29 18.80
N THR A 80 -17.14 8.00 19.92
CA THR A 80 -18.41 8.05 20.64
C THR A 80 -19.39 8.99 19.96
N VAL A 81 -20.55 8.46 19.55
CA VAL A 81 -21.70 9.23 19.07
C VAL A 81 -22.75 9.28 20.18
N ARG A 82 -23.23 10.49 20.53
CA ARG A 82 -24.33 10.69 21.47
C ARG A 82 -25.41 11.53 20.82
N THR A 83 -26.62 11.00 20.78
CA THR A 83 -27.76 11.63 20.08
C THR A 83 -28.94 11.78 21.03
N THR A 84 -29.57 12.95 21.02
CA THR A 84 -30.86 13.26 21.65
C THR A 84 -31.93 13.44 20.57
N SER A 85 -33.15 13.84 20.93
CA SER A 85 -34.22 14.12 19.96
C SER A 85 -33.91 15.27 19.00
N THR A 86 -33.05 16.22 19.39
CA THR A 86 -32.79 17.45 18.63
C THR A 86 -31.31 17.76 18.44
N SER A 87 -30.40 16.97 19.03
CA SER A 87 -28.96 17.21 18.91
C SER A 87 -28.15 15.93 18.79
N SER A 88 -27.04 15.97 18.06
CA SER A 88 -26.07 14.88 17.99
C SER A 88 -24.66 15.41 18.16
N VAL A 89 -23.85 14.66 18.90
CA VAL A 89 -22.44 14.94 19.16
C VAL A 89 -21.61 13.73 18.77
N VAL A 90 -20.55 13.95 17.99
CA VAL A 90 -19.54 12.92 17.69
C VAL A 90 -18.14 13.39 18.08
N LEU A 91 -17.37 12.46 18.64
CA LEU A 91 -15.93 12.62 18.84
C LEU A 91 -15.18 12.05 17.64
N TRP A 92 -14.41 12.91 16.97
CA TRP A 92 -13.50 12.54 15.90
C TRP A 92 -12.07 12.54 16.40
N LYS A 93 -11.33 11.48 16.09
CA LYS A 93 -9.92 11.34 16.39
C LYS A 93 -9.08 11.51 15.13
N SER A 94 -8.13 12.45 15.17
CA SER A 94 -7.20 12.63 14.06
C SER A 94 -6.22 11.45 13.97
N PRO A 95 -5.86 10.99 12.77
CA PRO A 95 -4.68 10.14 12.58
C PRO A 95 -3.42 10.90 13.01
N ALA A 96 -2.36 10.18 13.40
CA ALA A 96 -1.16 10.77 13.99
C ALA A 96 -0.48 11.83 13.09
N CYS A 97 -0.38 11.53 11.80
CA CYS A 97 0.01 12.47 10.75
C CYS A 97 -0.37 11.86 9.38
N LEU A 98 -0.42 12.68 8.33
CA LEU A 98 -0.62 12.23 6.95
C LEU A 98 0.61 12.55 6.09
N PRO A 99 0.90 11.80 5.01
CA PRO A 99 2.05 12.06 4.12
C PRO A 99 2.12 13.49 3.55
N MET A 100 0.97 14.17 3.46
CA MET A 100 0.83 15.59 3.14
C MET A 100 -0.38 16.16 3.88
N ILE A 101 -0.48 17.50 3.97
CA ILE A 101 -1.68 18.16 4.50
C ILE A 101 -2.83 17.84 3.55
N GLN A 102 -3.72 16.94 3.98
CA GLN A 102 -4.92 16.62 3.23
C GLN A 102 -6.13 17.28 3.92
N PRO A 103 -6.96 18.04 3.18
CA PRO A 103 -8.24 18.49 3.70
C PRO A 103 -9.15 17.26 3.81
N GLY A 104 -9.57 16.96 5.03
CA GLY A 104 -10.59 15.96 5.32
C GLY A 104 -11.94 16.59 5.59
N THR A 105 -12.96 15.75 5.56
CA THR A 105 -14.34 16.12 5.89
C THR A 105 -14.91 15.18 6.94
N VAL A 106 -15.65 15.76 7.87
CA VAL A 106 -16.62 15.04 8.71
C VAL A 106 -17.98 15.55 8.30
N SER A 107 -18.92 14.67 7.99
CA SER A 107 -20.27 15.02 7.59
C SER A 107 -21.29 14.44 8.57
N VAL A 108 -22.37 15.18 8.79
CA VAL A 108 -23.59 14.65 9.41
C VAL A 108 -24.72 14.76 8.41
N SER A 109 -25.56 13.73 8.34
CA SER A 109 -26.85 13.81 7.72
C SER A 109 -27.96 13.65 8.75
N VAL A 110 -29.00 14.47 8.61
CA VAL A 110 -30.16 14.54 9.50
C VAL A 110 -31.39 14.27 8.66
N GLU A 111 -32.10 13.18 8.95
CA GLU A 111 -33.25 12.72 8.18
C GLU A 111 -34.51 12.62 9.06
N ASN A 112 -35.66 12.89 8.44
CA ASN A 112 -36.99 12.52 8.92
C ASN A 112 -37.78 11.87 7.76
N SER A 113 -39.08 11.62 7.94
CA SER A 113 -39.89 10.98 6.89
C SER A 113 -40.14 11.86 5.65
N HIS A 114 -39.79 13.16 5.72
CA HIS A 114 -40.07 14.16 4.69
C HIS A 114 -38.81 14.64 3.95
N GLY A 115 -37.60 14.33 4.42
CA GLY A 115 -36.36 14.66 3.73
C GLY A 115 -35.09 14.51 4.57
N GLU A 116 -33.95 14.78 3.94
CA GLU A 116 -32.62 14.71 4.53
C GLU A 116 -31.85 16.01 4.29
N VAL A 117 -31.13 16.50 5.30
CA VAL A 117 -30.18 17.61 5.17
C VAL A 117 -28.82 17.19 5.67
N SER A 118 -27.76 17.72 5.06
CA SER A 118 -26.39 17.40 5.44
C SER A 118 -25.57 18.63 5.76
N LYS A 119 -24.58 18.45 6.64
CA LYS A 119 -23.58 19.47 6.96
C LYS A 119 -22.19 18.85 6.94
N GLU A 120 -21.27 19.54 6.26
CA GLU A 120 -19.86 19.16 6.22
C GLU A 120 -19.00 20.10 7.06
N PHE A 121 -18.03 19.50 7.76
CA PHE A 121 -16.99 20.14 8.53
C PHE A 121 -15.64 19.87 7.90
N LYS A 122 -14.82 20.91 7.72
CA LYS A 122 -13.45 20.76 7.21
C LYS A 122 -12.50 20.47 8.36
N VAL A 123 -11.71 19.43 8.22
CA VAL A 123 -10.62 19.07 9.14
C VAL A 123 -9.30 19.03 8.39
N SER A 124 -8.21 19.35 9.08
CA SER A 124 -6.86 19.23 8.55
C SER A 124 -6.01 18.43 9.51
N VAL A 125 -5.17 17.56 8.96
CA VAL A 125 -4.16 16.81 9.70
C VAL A 125 -2.80 17.30 9.24
N ALA A 126 -1.90 17.53 10.20
CA ALA A 126 -0.55 17.95 9.88
C ALA A 126 0.15 16.90 9.00
N ALA A 127 0.97 17.38 8.07
CA ALA A 127 1.88 16.50 7.34
C ALA A 127 2.82 15.83 8.35
N CYS A 128 3.13 14.55 8.15
CA CYS A 128 4.20 13.89 8.87
C CYS A 128 5.47 14.73 8.67
N PRO A 129 6.26 14.98 9.74
CA PRO A 129 7.57 15.61 9.55
C PRO A 129 8.29 14.82 8.47
N LYS A 130 8.74 15.51 7.40
CA LYS A 130 9.53 14.87 6.34
C LYS A 130 10.66 14.14 7.08
N PRO A 131 10.73 12.80 7.01
CA PRO A 131 11.86 12.13 7.62
C PRO A 131 13.09 12.74 6.98
N THR A 132 13.93 13.42 7.77
CA THR A 132 15.32 13.57 7.40
C THR A 132 15.80 12.13 7.25
N PRO A 133 16.21 11.69 6.05
CA PRO A 133 16.63 10.31 5.87
C PRO A 133 17.91 10.09 6.67
N THR A 134 17.74 9.81 7.95
CA THR A 134 18.63 8.96 8.70
C THR A 134 18.16 7.57 8.29
N PHE A 135 18.79 7.03 7.26
CA PHE A 135 18.74 5.59 7.02
C PHE A 135 19.86 5.03 7.90
N PRO A 136 19.65 4.74 9.20
CA PRO A 136 20.61 3.88 9.86
C PRO A 136 20.56 2.59 9.05
N LEU A 137 21.69 2.22 8.44
CA LEU A 137 21.88 0.92 7.78
C LEU A 137 21.95 -0.19 8.85
N THR A 138 20.99 -0.18 9.77
CA THR A 138 20.79 -1.25 10.74
C THR A 138 20.24 -2.44 9.98
N PRO A 139 20.95 -3.58 9.99
CA PRO A 139 20.45 -4.76 9.33
C PRO A 139 19.10 -5.14 9.91
N THR A 140 18.12 -5.24 9.05
CA THR A 140 16.83 -5.81 9.40
C THR A 140 16.76 -7.21 8.82
N PRO A 141 16.19 -8.18 9.56
CA PRO A 141 15.88 -9.47 8.98
C PRO A 141 15.06 -9.26 7.70
N SER A 142 15.53 -9.82 6.59
CA SER A 142 14.89 -9.64 5.28
C SER A 142 15.03 -10.90 4.45
N ILE A 143 14.09 -11.09 3.53
CA ILE A 143 14.11 -12.17 2.54
C ILE A 143 13.85 -11.54 1.18
N SER A 144 14.54 -12.00 0.15
CA SER A 144 14.29 -11.62 -1.23
C SER A 144 14.25 -12.87 -2.10
N SER A 145 13.29 -12.94 -3.03
CA SER A 145 13.05 -14.17 -3.79
C SER A 145 12.71 -14.00 -5.28
N LEU A 146 12.86 -12.84 -5.94
CA LEU A 146 12.22 -12.53 -7.24
C LEU A 146 12.36 -13.63 -8.32
N GLY A 147 13.54 -14.22 -8.48
CA GLY A 147 13.77 -15.34 -9.40
C GLY A 147 13.40 -16.71 -8.82
N HIS A 148 14.17 -17.72 -9.21
CA HIS A 148 14.13 -19.07 -8.62
C HIS A 148 15.20 -19.25 -7.53
N HIS A 149 15.58 -18.19 -6.82
CA HIS A 149 16.50 -18.29 -5.69
C HIS A 149 16.04 -17.38 -4.56
N SER A 150 16.50 -17.69 -3.35
CA SER A 150 16.16 -16.94 -2.15
C SER A 150 17.42 -16.49 -1.44
N LEU A 151 17.39 -15.25 -0.96
CA LEU A 151 18.38 -14.67 -0.07
C LEU A 151 17.71 -14.37 1.27
N ALA A 152 18.39 -14.66 2.38
CA ALA A 152 17.91 -14.31 3.71
C ALA A 152 19.01 -13.64 4.53
N LEU A 153 18.67 -12.54 5.18
CA LEU A 153 19.55 -11.78 6.07
C LEU A 153 19.09 -11.92 7.52
N SER A 154 20.04 -12.17 8.43
CA SER A 154 19.77 -12.23 9.88
C SER A 154 19.68 -10.84 10.54
N SER A 155 19.10 -10.78 11.75
CA SER A 155 18.89 -9.55 12.55
C SER A 155 20.15 -8.75 12.90
N ILE A 156 21.34 -9.31 12.66
CA ILE A 156 22.62 -8.64 12.90
C ILE A 156 23.38 -8.33 11.61
N GLY A 157 22.86 -8.69 10.43
CA GLY A 157 23.48 -8.43 9.13
C GLY A 157 24.77 -9.20 8.85
N LEU A 158 25.15 -10.11 9.76
CA LEU A 158 26.39 -10.90 9.67
C LEU A 158 26.20 -12.21 8.91
N ILE A 159 24.97 -12.74 8.89
CA ILE A 159 24.67 -14.01 8.23
C ILE A 159 23.73 -13.72 7.06
N LEU A 160 24.28 -13.84 5.86
CA LEU A 160 23.56 -13.92 4.60
C LEU A 160 23.50 -15.39 4.19
N ARG A 161 22.30 -15.89 3.91
CA ARG A 161 22.11 -17.24 3.38
C ARG A 161 21.46 -17.20 2.00
N ALA A 162 21.86 -18.14 1.14
CA ALA A 162 21.29 -18.31 -0.18
C ALA A 162 20.93 -19.77 -0.47
N TRP A 163 19.86 -20.01 -1.22
CA TRP A 163 19.45 -21.32 -1.75
C TRP A 163 18.57 -21.14 -2.98
N GLY A 164 18.29 -22.22 -3.70
CA GLY A 164 17.53 -22.20 -4.95
C GLY A 164 18.36 -22.58 -6.17
N ALA A 165 17.87 -22.18 -7.35
CA ALA A 165 18.59 -22.26 -8.62
C ALA A 165 19.90 -21.43 -8.60
N ASN A 166 20.92 -21.92 -9.33
CA ASN A 166 22.25 -21.30 -9.38
C ASN A 166 22.89 -21.32 -10.78
N GLU A 167 22.11 -21.51 -11.84
CA GLU A 167 22.67 -21.71 -13.20
C GLU A 167 23.51 -20.53 -13.71
N SER A 168 23.31 -19.34 -13.14
CA SER A 168 24.06 -18.12 -13.44
C SER A 168 25.04 -17.70 -12.34
N GLY A 169 25.20 -18.50 -11.28
CA GLY A 169 26.01 -18.16 -10.11
C GLY A 169 25.33 -17.25 -9.08
N GLN A 170 24.00 -17.10 -9.15
CA GLN A 170 23.20 -16.22 -8.28
C GLN A 170 23.21 -16.60 -6.79
N LEU A 171 23.76 -17.75 -6.40
CA LEU A 171 23.98 -18.10 -5.00
C LEU A 171 25.31 -17.56 -4.44
N GLY A 172 26.22 -17.08 -5.30
CA GLY A 172 27.47 -16.43 -4.89
C GLY A 172 28.52 -17.37 -4.28
N ASP A 173 28.38 -18.67 -4.47
CA ASP A 173 29.21 -19.70 -3.82
C ASP A 173 30.42 -20.15 -4.63
N GLY A 174 30.74 -19.43 -5.71
CA GLY A 174 31.80 -19.79 -6.65
C GLY A 174 31.41 -20.91 -7.63
N THR A 175 30.18 -21.42 -7.57
CA THR A 175 29.70 -22.52 -8.43
C THR A 175 28.48 -22.09 -9.25
N VAL A 176 27.99 -23.02 -10.09
CA VAL A 176 26.72 -22.90 -10.83
C VAL A 176 25.72 -24.01 -10.49
N GLN A 177 25.95 -24.70 -9.36
CA GLN A 177 25.10 -25.81 -8.90
C GLN A 177 24.04 -25.29 -7.93
N GLY A 178 22.77 -25.64 -8.17
CA GLY A 178 21.66 -25.27 -7.29
C GLY A 178 21.77 -25.89 -5.90
N ARG A 179 21.12 -25.29 -4.91
CA ARG A 179 21.12 -25.78 -3.51
C ARG A 179 19.72 -25.85 -2.95
N THR A 180 19.33 -27.01 -2.43
CA THR A 180 18.04 -27.22 -1.74
C THR A 180 18.04 -26.80 -0.27
N SER A 181 19.22 -26.48 0.27
CA SER A 181 19.41 -26.06 1.67
C SER A 181 20.20 -24.74 1.74
N PRO A 182 19.84 -23.81 2.65
CA PRO A 182 20.54 -22.54 2.83
C PRO A 182 22.04 -22.71 3.10
N TRP A 183 22.88 -22.16 2.23
CA TRP A 183 24.32 -22.04 2.48
C TRP A 183 24.66 -20.66 3.03
N MET A 184 25.77 -20.53 3.76
CA MET A 184 26.22 -19.26 4.33
C MET A 184 27.14 -18.52 3.36
N LEU A 185 26.63 -17.44 2.76
CA LEU A 185 27.40 -16.58 1.86
C LEU A 185 28.19 -15.54 2.65
N SER A 186 29.49 -15.45 2.37
CA SER A 186 30.38 -14.46 2.97
C SER A 186 30.60 -13.29 2.01
N ILE A 187 30.17 -12.10 2.43
CA ILE A 187 30.53 -10.82 1.79
C ILE A 187 31.44 -10.07 2.78
N PRO A 188 32.57 -9.47 2.34
CA PRO A 188 33.39 -8.67 3.24
C PRO A 188 32.56 -7.54 3.86
N GLY A 189 32.62 -7.39 5.18
CA GLY A 189 31.84 -6.36 5.91
C GLY A 189 30.43 -6.81 6.27
N LYS A 190 29.65 -5.87 6.82
CA LYS A 190 28.30 -6.15 7.33
C LYS A 190 27.26 -5.79 6.28
N VAL A 191 26.36 -6.72 6.00
CA VAL A 191 25.29 -6.55 5.01
C VAL A 191 24.08 -5.91 5.70
N ALA A 192 23.59 -4.81 5.15
CA ALA A 192 22.45 -4.06 5.65
C ALA A 192 21.15 -4.40 4.91
N ALA A 193 21.21 -4.68 3.60
CA ALA A 193 20.06 -5.06 2.80
C ALA A 193 20.45 -5.98 1.63
N ILE A 194 19.45 -6.70 1.10
CA ILE A 194 19.61 -7.65 -0.01
C ILE A 194 18.46 -7.51 -1.01
N SER A 195 18.74 -7.76 -2.28
CA SER A 195 17.72 -7.89 -3.32
C SER A 195 18.12 -8.96 -4.31
N SER A 196 17.17 -9.78 -4.72
CA SER A 196 17.32 -10.79 -5.78
C SER A 196 16.58 -10.34 -7.03
N GLY A 197 17.19 -10.56 -8.19
CA GLY A 197 16.55 -10.49 -9.50
C GLY A 197 16.22 -11.89 -10.03
N TYR A 198 16.01 -12.02 -11.34
CA TYR A 198 15.71 -13.34 -11.93
C TYR A 198 16.93 -14.27 -11.87
N GLY A 199 18.08 -13.77 -12.35
CA GLY A 199 19.34 -14.52 -12.42
C GLY A 199 20.50 -13.87 -11.69
N HIS A 200 20.27 -12.81 -10.92
CA HIS A 200 21.32 -12.08 -10.19
C HIS A 200 20.88 -11.69 -8.78
N SER A 201 21.86 -11.26 -7.99
CA SER A 201 21.69 -10.87 -6.60
C SER A 201 22.48 -9.60 -6.33
N LEU A 202 21.94 -8.78 -5.41
CA LEU A 202 22.54 -7.55 -4.93
C LEU A 202 22.58 -7.57 -3.38
N ALA A 203 23.64 -7.02 -2.82
CA ALA A 203 23.77 -6.74 -1.40
C ALA A 203 24.24 -5.30 -1.17
N LEU A 204 23.61 -4.63 -0.21
CA LEU A 204 24.02 -3.33 0.31
C LEU A 204 24.74 -3.56 1.64
N ARG A 205 25.94 -3.01 1.78
CA ARG A 205 26.67 -2.97 3.05
C ARG A 205 26.27 -1.77 3.89
N ASP A 206 26.59 -1.83 5.18
CA ASP A 206 26.36 -0.74 6.14
C ASP A 206 27.27 0.49 5.93
N ASP A 207 28.30 0.36 5.09
CA ASP A 207 29.14 1.47 4.61
C ASP A 207 28.62 2.11 3.32
N GLY A 208 27.44 1.69 2.84
CA GLY A 208 26.81 2.22 1.61
C GLY A 208 27.33 1.59 0.32
N THR A 209 28.30 0.67 0.37
CA THR A 209 28.80 -0.02 -0.83
C THR A 209 27.85 -1.10 -1.32
N VAL A 210 27.77 -1.27 -2.64
CA VAL A 210 26.89 -2.25 -3.29
C VAL A 210 27.72 -3.37 -3.91
N TRP A 211 27.28 -4.61 -3.70
CA TRP A 211 27.89 -5.82 -4.22
C TRP A 211 26.87 -6.58 -5.07
N ALA A 212 27.33 -7.21 -6.16
CA ALA A 212 26.49 -7.94 -7.10
C ALA A 212 27.13 -9.25 -7.56
N TRP A 213 26.31 -10.25 -7.87
CA TRP A 213 26.72 -11.53 -8.46
C TRP A 213 25.56 -12.17 -9.23
N GLY A 214 25.85 -13.19 -10.03
CA GLY A 214 24.90 -13.89 -10.91
C GLY A 214 25.05 -13.48 -12.39
N SER A 215 23.98 -13.58 -13.16
CA SER A 215 23.91 -13.24 -14.59
C SER A 215 24.27 -11.76 -14.83
N ASN A 216 24.94 -11.49 -15.95
CA ASN A 216 25.30 -10.15 -16.40
C ASN A 216 25.05 -9.91 -17.90
N ASP A 217 24.20 -10.72 -18.54
CA ASP A 217 24.02 -10.68 -20.01
C ASP A 217 23.53 -9.31 -20.51
N TYR A 218 22.87 -8.55 -19.64
CA TYR A 218 22.36 -7.21 -19.91
C TYR A 218 23.05 -6.15 -19.05
N GLY A 219 24.15 -6.48 -18.38
CA GLY A 219 24.86 -5.53 -17.50
C GLY A 219 24.19 -5.30 -16.15
N GLN A 220 23.28 -6.17 -15.70
CA GLN A 220 22.53 -6.04 -14.45
C GLN A 220 23.39 -6.08 -13.18
N LEU A 221 24.68 -6.45 -13.28
CA LEU A 221 25.65 -6.32 -12.19
C LEU A 221 26.31 -4.94 -12.12
N GLY A 222 26.19 -4.10 -13.15
CA GLY A 222 26.67 -2.71 -13.12
C GLY A 222 28.20 -2.55 -13.23
N LEU A 223 28.91 -3.57 -13.70
CA LEU A 223 30.37 -3.63 -13.70
C LEU A 223 31.02 -2.94 -14.93
N GLY A 224 30.24 -2.35 -15.83
CA GLY A 224 30.74 -1.78 -17.09
C GLY A 224 30.99 -2.82 -18.19
N GLY A 225 30.44 -4.03 -18.04
CA GLY A 225 30.57 -5.15 -18.97
C GLY A 225 30.99 -6.43 -18.25
N GLY A 226 31.42 -7.44 -19.01
CA GLY A 226 31.85 -8.73 -18.50
C GLY A 226 30.72 -9.77 -18.41
N GLY A 227 31.08 -11.02 -18.17
CA GLY A 227 30.12 -12.13 -18.01
C GLY A 227 29.55 -12.24 -16.60
N ALA A 228 28.75 -13.29 -16.39
CA ALA A 228 28.21 -13.65 -15.08
C ALA A 228 29.33 -13.79 -14.02
N GLN A 229 29.01 -13.45 -12.77
CA GLN A 229 29.92 -13.55 -11.64
C GLN A 229 29.39 -14.59 -10.65
N THR A 230 30.15 -15.65 -10.37
CA THR A 230 29.73 -16.70 -9.41
C THR A 230 30.08 -16.35 -7.96
N MET A 231 30.74 -15.22 -7.73
CA MET A 231 31.06 -14.68 -6.40
C MET A 231 30.68 -13.21 -6.33
N PRO A 232 30.35 -12.67 -5.14
CA PRO A 232 30.09 -11.24 -4.95
C PRO A 232 31.24 -10.36 -5.44
N VAL A 233 30.91 -9.37 -6.27
CA VAL A 233 31.83 -8.33 -6.75
C VAL A 233 31.27 -6.97 -6.39
N GLN A 234 32.12 -6.06 -5.91
CA GLN A 234 31.72 -4.69 -5.60
C GLN A 234 31.43 -3.90 -6.89
N ILE A 235 30.28 -3.21 -6.93
CA ILE A 235 29.95 -2.29 -8.01
C ILE A 235 30.76 -0.99 -7.85
N PRO A 236 31.52 -0.55 -8.86
CA PRO A 236 32.30 0.68 -8.77
C PRO A 236 31.39 1.92 -8.77
N ALA A 237 31.86 2.99 -8.11
CA ALA A 237 31.38 4.37 -8.29
C ALA A 237 29.91 4.66 -7.93
N LEU A 238 29.28 3.85 -7.07
CA LEU A 238 28.02 4.24 -6.41
C LEU A 238 28.31 5.04 -5.13
N GLY A 239 27.53 6.10 -4.89
CA GLY A 239 27.62 6.91 -3.66
C GLY A 239 27.04 6.21 -2.43
N GLU A 240 26.69 6.98 -1.39
CA GLU A 240 26.03 6.46 -0.17
C GLU A 240 24.64 5.90 -0.47
N ILE A 241 24.57 4.61 -0.83
CA ILE A 241 23.32 3.90 -1.13
C ILE A 241 22.63 3.47 0.17
N VAL A 242 21.31 3.55 0.17
CA VAL A 242 20.44 3.26 1.32
C VAL A 242 19.38 2.22 1.03
N SER A 243 19.09 1.92 -0.25
CA SER A 243 18.15 0.88 -0.65
C SER A 243 18.47 0.35 -2.04
N LEU A 244 18.11 -0.91 -2.29
CA LEU A 244 18.31 -1.65 -3.52
C LEU A 244 17.01 -2.30 -3.97
N SER A 245 16.82 -2.41 -5.28
CA SER A 245 15.77 -3.25 -5.86
C SER A 245 16.27 -3.84 -7.18
N ALA A 246 16.16 -5.15 -7.34
CA ALA A 246 16.49 -5.85 -8.57
C ALA A 246 15.19 -6.28 -9.28
N GLY A 247 15.15 -6.10 -10.60
CA GLY A 247 14.11 -6.66 -11.48
C GLY A 247 14.60 -7.95 -12.13
N ALA A 248 14.03 -8.35 -13.27
CA ALA A 248 14.48 -9.57 -13.94
C ALA A 248 15.91 -9.44 -14.49
N SER A 249 16.17 -8.36 -15.22
CA SER A 249 17.47 -8.11 -15.88
C SER A 249 17.95 -6.67 -15.70
N HIS A 250 17.43 -5.96 -14.70
CA HIS A 250 17.86 -4.60 -14.36
C HIS A 250 17.91 -4.42 -12.84
N SER A 251 18.56 -3.36 -12.41
CA SER A 251 18.84 -3.07 -11.01
C SER A 251 18.64 -1.59 -10.74
N LEU A 252 18.15 -1.28 -9.55
CA LEU A 252 17.91 0.06 -9.04
C LEU A 252 18.60 0.24 -7.68
N ALA A 253 19.08 1.45 -7.42
CA ALA A 253 19.58 1.85 -6.11
C ALA A 253 19.08 3.25 -5.73
N LEU A 254 18.78 3.45 -4.45
CA LEU A 254 18.44 4.75 -3.88
C LEU A 254 19.63 5.26 -3.08
N GLY A 255 20.13 6.45 -3.41
CA GLY A 255 21.10 7.17 -2.60
C GLY A 255 20.47 7.91 -1.43
N GLN A 256 21.23 8.16 -0.37
CA GLN A 256 20.78 8.88 0.82
C GLN A 256 20.23 10.28 0.51
N ASN A 257 20.76 10.92 -0.54
CA ASN A 257 20.33 12.21 -1.05
C ASN A 257 19.03 12.15 -1.90
N GLY A 258 18.42 10.97 -2.05
CA GLY A 258 17.23 10.75 -2.87
C GLY A 258 17.52 10.52 -4.36
N THR A 259 18.79 10.46 -4.78
CA THR A 259 19.15 10.11 -6.16
C THR A 259 18.81 8.65 -6.44
N VAL A 260 18.10 8.40 -7.54
CA VAL A 260 17.82 7.04 -8.02
C VAL A 260 18.81 6.69 -9.11
N TRP A 261 19.46 5.54 -8.98
CA TRP A 261 20.35 4.95 -9.95
C TRP A 261 19.68 3.74 -10.60
N ALA A 262 19.95 3.51 -11.88
CA ALA A 262 19.49 2.34 -12.61
C ALA A 262 20.57 1.79 -13.55
N TRP A 263 20.59 0.48 -13.78
CA TRP A 263 21.43 -0.20 -14.78
C TRP A 263 20.85 -1.55 -15.19
N GLY A 264 21.38 -2.12 -16.26
CA GLY A 264 20.93 -3.39 -16.84
C GLY A 264 20.13 -3.22 -18.14
N SER A 265 19.20 -4.14 -18.39
CA SER A 265 18.28 -4.14 -19.53
C SER A 265 17.42 -2.87 -19.55
N ASN A 266 17.16 -2.35 -20.75
CA ASN A 266 16.35 -1.15 -20.97
C ASN A 266 15.43 -1.24 -22.20
N ASP A 267 15.15 -2.45 -22.70
CA ASP A 267 14.41 -2.64 -23.97
C ASP A 267 12.99 -2.05 -23.94
N TYR A 268 12.48 -1.75 -22.75
CA TYR A 268 11.16 -1.16 -22.53
C TYR A 268 11.20 0.20 -21.80
N GLY A 269 12.39 0.74 -21.55
CA GLY A 269 12.58 1.99 -20.81
C GLY A 269 12.55 1.83 -19.30
N GLN A 270 12.77 0.62 -18.76
CA GLN A 270 12.74 0.34 -17.32
C GLN A 270 13.84 1.04 -16.50
N LEU A 271 14.82 1.65 -17.16
CA LEU A 271 15.83 2.50 -16.52
C LEU A 271 15.38 3.96 -16.36
N GLY A 272 14.32 4.39 -17.06
CA GLY A 272 13.72 5.71 -16.85
C GLY A 272 14.58 6.88 -17.34
N ASP A 273 15.51 6.62 -18.26
CA ASP A 273 16.45 7.60 -18.81
C ASP A 273 15.99 8.21 -20.14
N GLY A 274 14.80 7.81 -20.63
CA GLY A 274 14.28 8.22 -21.93
C GLY A 274 14.90 7.49 -23.12
N ALA A 275 15.83 6.57 -22.87
CA ALA A 275 16.40 5.72 -23.90
C ALA A 275 15.81 4.30 -23.82
N LEU A 276 16.13 3.50 -24.85
CA LEU A 276 15.83 2.07 -24.91
C LEU A 276 17.10 1.23 -25.02
N THR A 277 18.22 1.79 -24.56
CA THR A 277 19.53 1.14 -24.65
C THR A 277 19.97 0.63 -23.29
N ILE A 278 20.51 -0.59 -23.30
CA ILE A 278 21.10 -1.24 -22.13
C ILE A 278 22.17 -0.33 -21.50
N ARG A 279 22.23 -0.30 -20.17
CA ARG A 279 23.26 0.42 -19.40
C ARG A 279 24.08 -0.57 -18.60
N GLN A 280 25.32 -0.79 -19.02
CA GLN A 280 26.25 -1.74 -18.38
C GLN A 280 26.86 -1.21 -17.07
N SER A 281 26.71 0.09 -16.79
CA SER A 281 27.13 0.76 -15.57
C SER A 281 25.95 1.55 -14.98
N PRO A 282 25.93 1.76 -13.65
CA PRO A 282 24.94 2.64 -13.00
C PRO A 282 24.85 4.01 -13.67
N MET A 283 23.62 4.45 -13.90
CA MET A 283 23.32 5.80 -14.37
C MET A 283 22.20 6.42 -13.53
N VAL A 284 22.18 7.75 -13.44
CA VAL A 284 21.15 8.47 -12.67
C VAL A 284 19.86 8.53 -13.46
N VAL A 285 18.77 8.09 -12.85
CA VAL A 285 17.42 8.16 -13.42
C VAL A 285 16.97 9.61 -13.48
N ASN A 286 16.49 10.04 -14.64
CA ASN A 286 15.96 11.39 -14.81
C ASN A 286 14.50 11.45 -14.36
N LEU A 287 14.30 11.69 -13.07
CA LEU A 287 13.00 11.98 -12.50
C LEU A 287 12.56 13.40 -12.89
N ARG A 288 12.00 13.54 -14.10
CA ARG A 288 11.42 14.80 -14.61
C ARG A 288 10.44 15.42 -13.60
N ASN A 289 10.21 16.73 -13.68
CA ASN A 289 9.31 17.49 -12.78
C ASN A 289 9.77 17.62 -11.31
N ASN A 290 11.09 17.55 -11.06
CA ASN A 290 11.67 17.73 -9.71
C ASN A 290 11.06 16.78 -8.66
N VAL A 291 10.83 15.51 -9.03
CA VAL A 291 10.43 14.50 -8.04
C VAL A 291 11.52 14.42 -6.98
N SER A 292 11.12 14.56 -5.73
CA SER A 292 12.02 14.55 -4.58
C SER A 292 11.38 13.77 -3.44
N GLY A 293 12.21 13.31 -2.50
CA GLY A 293 11.72 12.56 -1.35
C GLY A 293 11.28 11.14 -1.71
N ILE A 294 12.04 10.43 -2.54
CA ILE A 294 11.85 9.00 -2.76
C ILE A 294 12.12 8.27 -1.44
N ALA A 295 11.14 7.48 -1.01
CA ALA A 295 11.16 6.66 0.19
C ALA A 295 11.56 5.20 -0.10
N SER A 296 11.11 4.66 -1.23
CA SER A 296 11.33 3.25 -1.60
C SER A 296 11.31 3.05 -3.10
N LEU A 297 11.96 1.98 -3.55
CA LEU A 297 11.96 1.51 -4.93
C LEU A 297 11.37 0.09 -4.99
N ALA A 298 10.79 -0.26 -6.14
CA ALA A 298 10.44 -1.64 -6.47
C ALA A 298 10.66 -1.87 -7.96
N ALA A 299 11.22 -3.02 -8.33
CA ALA A 299 11.49 -3.40 -9.70
C ALA A 299 10.71 -4.67 -10.03
N GLY A 300 9.91 -4.61 -11.09
CA GLY A 300 9.26 -5.79 -11.65
C GLY A 300 10.13 -6.44 -12.72
N TRP A 301 9.52 -7.22 -13.62
CA TRP A 301 10.29 -7.92 -14.65
C TRP A 301 10.98 -6.96 -15.62
N SER A 302 10.22 -6.01 -16.16
CA SER A 302 10.66 -5.06 -17.19
C SER A 302 10.15 -3.65 -16.93
N TYR A 303 9.90 -3.32 -15.66
CA TYR A 303 9.41 -2.01 -15.25
C TYR A 303 9.89 -1.70 -13.83
N SER A 304 9.77 -0.45 -13.45
CA SER A 304 10.29 0.10 -12.20
C SER A 304 9.26 1.00 -11.56
N MET A 305 9.33 1.10 -10.23
CA MET A 305 8.45 1.90 -9.41
C MET A 305 9.25 2.65 -8.35
N ALA A 306 8.78 3.84 -8.00
CA ALA A 306 9.25 4.61 -6.86
C ALA A 306 8.07 5.09 -6.02
N LEU A 307 8.22 5.00 -4.70
CA LEU A 307 7.31 5.57 -3.72
C LEU A 307 7.95 6.80 -3.11
N CYS A 308 7.24 7.93 -3.10
CA CYS A 308 7.65 9.14 -2.43
C CYS A 308 7.13 9.17 -0.98
N TYR A 309 7.79 9.93 -0.10
CA TYR A 309 7.34 10.13 1.30
C TYR A 309 5.95 10.75 1.42
N ASN A 310 5.49 11.47 0.39
CA ASN A 310 4.15 12.03 0.33
C ASN A 310 3.08 10.99 -0.12
N GLY A 311 3.46 9.73 -0.32
CA GLY A 311 2.58 8.65 -0.77
C GLY A 311 2.37 8.57 -2.28
N ASP A 312 2.97 9.47 -3.07
CA ASP A 312 2.91 9.40 -4.53
C ASP A 312 3.70 8.20 -5.05
N VAL A 313 3.12 7.49 -6.00
CA VAL A 313 3.77 6.37 -6.70
C VAL A 313 4.09 6.78 -8.13
N TRP A 314 5.31 6.50 -8.56
CA TRP A 314 5.80 6.71 -9.91
C TRP A 314 6.16 5.38 -10.55
N VAL A 315 5.89 5.23 -11.84
CA VAL A 315 6.13 4.00 -12.60
C VAL A 315 6.74 4.31 -13.97
N TRP A 316 7.61 3.43 -14.47
CA TRP A 316 8.18 3.51 -15.82
C TRP A 316 8.59 2.13 -16.34
N GLY A 317 8.79 2.01 -17.65
CA GLY A 317 9.10 0.76 -18.32
C GLY A 317 7.88 0.12 -19.00
N TYR A 318 7.93 -1.21 -19.13
CA TYR A 318 6.99 -2.00 -19.91
C TYR A 318 5.52 -1.82 -19.49
N ASP A 319 4.62 -1.65 -20.46
CA ASP A 319 3.16 -1.50 -20.31
C ASP A 319 2.63 -0.35 -19.41
N PHE A 320 3.49 0.32 -18.63
CA PHE A 320 3.11 1.44 -17.78
C PHE A 320 3.25 2.81 -18.47
N SER A 321 4.04 2.89 -19.56
CA SER A 321 4.08 4.07 -20.44
C SER A 321 2.74 4.32 -21.18
N ARG A 322 1.82 3.35 -21.17
CA ARG A 322 0.44 3.47 -21.69
C ARG A 322 -0.55 4.04 -20.68
N MET A 323 -0.18 4.15 -19.40
CA MET A 323 -1.05 4.63 -18.31
C MET A 323 -0.83 6.12 -18.00
N SER A 324 0.10 6.78 -18.68
CA SER A 324 0.35 8.22 -18.55
C SER A 324 -0.52 9.02 -19.52
N PRO A 325 -1.08 10.18 -19.11
CA PRO A 325 -1.71 11.13 -20.02
C PRO A 325 -0.69 11.84 -20.94
N THR A 326 0.62 11.61 -20.73
CA THR A 326 1.66 12.11 -21.63
C THR A 326 1.71 11.29 -22.92
N PRO A 327 2.08 11.90 -24.07
CA PRO A 327 2.18 11.16 -25.33
C PRO A 327 3.06 9.93 -25.18
N SER A 328 2.56 8.79 -25.65
CA SER A 328 3.25 7.50 -25.67
C SER A 328 4.72 7.65 -26.09
N GLY A 329 5.63 7.05 -25.31
CA GLY A 329 7.04 6.91 -25.71
C GLY A 329 8.04 7.77 -24.94
N SER A 330 7.66 8.37 -23.81
CA SER A 330 8.64 9.14 -23.03
C SER A 330 9.69 8.24 -22.36
N HIS A 331 9.39 6.97 -21.99
CA HIS A 331 10.32 6.10 -21.25
C HIS A 331 10.93 6.76 -20.00
N PHE A 332 10.21 7.74 -19.44
CA PHE A 332 10.53 8.40 -18.18
C PHE A 332 9.53 7.98 -17.09
N PRO A 333 9.88 8.18 -15.81
CA PRO A 333 8.97 8.05 -14.67
C PRO A 333 7.68 8.87 -14.83
N ASP A 334 6.54 8.21 -14.68
CA ASP A 334 5.20 8.80 -14.72
C ASP A 334 4.45 8.58 -13.39
N LYS A 335 3.70 9.58 -12.95
CA LYS A 335 2.90 9.51 -11.71
C LYS A 335 1.65 8.64 -11.90
N VAL A 336 1.40 7.75 -10.94
CA VAL A 336 0.15 6.98 -10.85
C VAL A 336 -0.90 7.77 -10.08
N TYR A 337 -2.06 7.98 -10.70
CA TYR A 337 -3.20 8.67 -10.10
C TYR A 337 -4.23 7.69 -9.53
N GLY A 338 -5.06 8.17 -8.60
CA GLY A 338 -6.15 7.38 -8.01
C GLY A 338 -5.74 6.48 -6.83
N LEU A 339 -4.48 6.56 -6.39
CA LEU A 339 -4.03 5.92 -5.15
C LEU A 339 -4.31 6.82 -3.94
N PRO A 340 -4.68 6.25 -2.78
CA PRO A 340 -4.69 6.96 -1.51
C PRO A 340 -3.24 7.17 -0.99
N GLY A 341 -3.07 7.61 0.25
CA GLY A 341 -1.73 7.68 0.86
C GLY A 341 -1.08 6.30 0.94
N ILE A 342 -0.06 6.05 0.11
CA ILE A 342 0.67 4.77 0.03
C ILE A 342 1.87 4.76 0.98
N VAL A 343 2.12 3.62 1.60
CA VAL A 343 3.24 3.37 2.53
C VAL A 343 4.17 2.26 2.07
N ALA A 344 3.74 1.39 1.16
CA ALA A 344 4.61 0.38 0.55
C ALA A 344 4.16 0.04 -0.89
N ILE A 345 5.11 -0.39 -1.70
CA ILE A 345 4.89 -0.83 -3.09
C ILE A 345 5.55 -2.20 -3.29
N ALA A 346 4.96 -3.03 -4.14
CA ALA A 346 5.57 -4.28 -4.60
C ALA A 346 5.31 -4.45 -6.11
N ALA A 347 6.29 -5.02 -6.80
CA ALA A 347 6.27 -5.18 -8.24
C ALA A 347 6.40 -6.65 -8.61
N GLY A 348 5.41 -7.19 -9.34
CA GLY A 348 5.44 -8.53 -9.88
C GLY A 348 5.95 -8.56 -11.31
N ARG A 349 5.61 -9.59 -12.10
CA ARG A 349 6.09 -9.68 -13.49
C ARG A 349 5.55 -8.55 -14.37
N ARG A 350 4.23 -8.36 -14.34
CA ARG A 350 3.48 -7.35 -15.13
C ARG A 350 2.35 -6.70 -14.34
N HIS A 351 2.39 -6.79 -13.01
CA HIS A 351 1.36 -6.24 -12.13
C HIS A 351 2.02 -5.58 -10.91
N ALA A 352 1.37 -4.56 -10.39
CA ALA A 352 1.85 -3.79 -9.25
C ALA A 352 0.86 -3.87 -8.09
N LEU A 353 1.40 -3.82 -6.88
CA LEU A 353 0.66 -3.70 -5.63
C LEU A 353 1.09 -2.44 -4.88
N ALA A 354 0.14 -1.80 -4.21
CA ALA A 354 0.40 -0.70 -3.29
C ALA A 354 -0.38 -0.91 -1.99
N LEU A 355 0.28 -0.69 -0.86
CA LEU A 355 -0.31 -0.74 0.48
C LEU A 355 -0.57 0.69 0.95
N SER A 356 -1.82 0.98 1.30
CA SER A 356 -2.19 2.26 1.87
C SER A 356 -1.94 2.31 3.38
N PHE A 357 -1.80 3.51 3.93
CA PHE A 357 -1.63 3.76 5.37
C PHE A 357 -2.77 3.19 6.23
N ASP A 358 -3.98 3.03 5.66
CA ASP A 358 -5.14 2.45 6.33
C ASP A 358 -5.15 0.91 6.33
N GLY A 359 -4.12 0.29 5.76
CA GLY A 359 -3.98 -1.17 5.67
C GLY A 359 -4.80 -1.80 4.54
N THR A 360 -5.28 -1.02 3.57
CA THR A 360 -5.90 -1.52 2.34
C THR A 360 -4.88 -1.73 1.22
N VAL A 361 -5.13 -2.70 0.35
CA VAL A 361 -4.24 -3.06 -0.76
C VAL A 361 -4.89 -2.66 -2.08
N TRP A 362 -4.08 -2.11 -2.97
CA TRP A 362 -4.46 -1.68 -4.32
C TRP A 362 -3.60 -2.39 -5.35
N ALA A 363 -4.18 -2.75 -6.49
CA ALA A 363 -3.50 -3.47 -7.55
C ALA A 363 -3.86 -2.93 -8.95
N TRP A 364 -2.91 -3.03 -9.89
CA TRP A 364 -3.12 -2.71 -11.30
C TRP A 364 -2.11 -3.44 -12.21
N GLY A 365 -2.35 -3.41 -13.52
CA GLY A 365 -1.54 -4.11 -14.53
C GLY A 365 -2.21 -5.39 -15.04
N ASN A 366 -1.40 -6.40 -15.37
CA ASN A 366 -1.87 -7.69 -15.87
C ASN A 366 -2.68 -8.46 -14.82
N ASN A 367 -3.73 -9.15 -15.27
CA ASN A 367 -4.60 -9.95 -14.41
C ASN A 367 -5.03 -11.25 -15.09
N ASP A 368 -4.22 -11.79 -15.99
CA ASP A 368 -4.60 -12.97 -16.78
C ASP A 368 -4.68 -14.23 -15.88
N SER A 369 -3.99 -14.23 -14.74
CA SER A 369 -4.00 -15.30 -13.74
C SER A 369 -4.79 -14.94 -12.47
N GLY A 370 -5.51 -13.81 -12.45
CA GLY A 370 -6.20 -13.34 -11.25
C GLY A 370 -5.28 -12.68 -10.20
N GLN A 371 -4.03 -12.33 -10.57
CA GLN A 371 -3.01 -11.79 -9.65
C GLN A 371 -3.34 -10.43 -9.05
N LEU A 372 -4.37 -9.73 -9.54
CA LEU A 372 -4.88 -8.50 -8.93
C LEU A 372 -5.88 -8.76 -7.79
N GLY A 373 -6.42 -9.97 -7.65
CA GLY A 373 -7.29 -10.32 -6.52
C GLY A 373 -8.70 -9.72 -6.60
N LEU A 374 -9.15 -9.34 -7.80
CA LEU A 374 -10.40 -8.60 -8.02
C LEU A 374 -11.63 -9.50 -8.28
N GLY A 375 -11.48 -10.83 -8.26
CA GLY A 375 -12.56 -11.78 -8.55
C GLY A 375 -12.89 -11.89 -10.05
N GLY A 376 -11.86 -11.77 -10.90
CA GLY A 376 -11.98 -11.89 -12.35
C GLY A 376 -10.64 -11.74 -13.03
N HIS A 377 -10.65 -11.83 -14.37
CA HIS A 377 -9.47 -11.71 -15.23
C HIS A 377 -9.55 -10.45 -16.09
N GLY A 378 -8.40 -9.94 -16.53
CA GLY A 378 -8.31 -8.81 -17.46
C GLY A 378 -7.55 -7.60 -16.92
N PHE A 379 -6.76 -7.01 -17.81
CA PHE A 379 -5.83 -5.93 -17.52
C PHE A 379 -6.52 -4.71 -16.89
N GLN A 380 -5.91 -4.15 -15.84
CA GLN A 380 -6.35 -2.91 -15.21
C GLN A 380 -5.35 -1.79 -15.48
N SER A 381 -5.80 -0.77 -16.22
CA SER A 381 -5.01 0.43 -16.54
C SER A 381 -4.95 1.47 -15.41
N SER A 382 -5.68 1.23 -14.32
CA SER A 382 -5.70 2.12 -13.15
C SER A 382 -5.75 1.30 -11.86
N PRO A 383 -5.22 1.83 -10.74
CA PRO A 383 -5.31 1.20 -9.43
C PRO A 383 -6.74 0.85 -9.02
N LYS A 384 -6.93 -0.39 -8.56
CA LYS A 384 -8.18 -0.87 -7.96
C LYS A 384 -7.92 -1.41 -6.58
N ARG A 385 -8.77 -1.04 -5.62
CA ARG A 385 -8.73 -1.59 -4.26
C ARG A 385 -9.12 -3.07 -4.29
N ILE A 386 -8.31 -3.92 -3.67
CA ILE A 386 -8.58 -5.35 -3.54
C ILE A 386 -9.67 -5.56 -2.47
N PRO A 387 -10.78 -6.24 -2.80
CA PRO A 387 -11.83 -6.53 -1.82
C PRO A 387 -11.37 -7.57 -0.77
N GLY A 388 -11.98 -7.55 0.42
CA GLY A 388 -11.75 -8.56 1.45
C GLY A 388 -10.45 -8.43 2.27
N LEU A 389 -9.50 -7.59 1.83
CA LEU A 389 -8.28 -7.31 2.60
C LEU A 389 -8.44 -6.06 3.49
N SER A 390 -8.02 -6.19 4.75
CA SER A 390 -7.92 -5.09 5.71
C SER A 390 -6.80 -5.38 6.71
N LYS A 391 -6.28 -4.33 7.35
CA LYS A 391 -5.21 -4.42 8.37
C LYS A 391 -3.95 -5.14 7.84
N ILE A 392 -3.63 -4.92 6.56
CA ILE A 392 -2.40 -5.41 5.95
C ILE A 392 -1.24 -4.51 6.36
N ARG A 393 -0.08 -5.12 6.64
CA ARG A 393 1.15 -4.41 7.04
C ARG A 393 2.31 -4.60 6.06
N ALA A 394 2.27 -5.63 5.21
CA ALA A 394 3.26 -5.83 4.15
C ALA A 394 2.64 -6.53 2.94
N ILE A 395 3.25 -6.32 1.78
CA ILE A 395 2.84 -6.89 0.49
C ILE A 395 4.07 -7.42 -0.24
N ALA A 396 3.89 -8.47 -1.03
CA ALA A 396 4.89 -8.98 -1.95
C ALA A 396 4.20 -9.45 -3.24
N ALA A 397 4.91 -9.37 -4.36
CA ALA A 397 4.38 -9.78 -5.66
C ALA A 397 5.37 -10.77 -6.29
N GLY A 398 4.87 -11.91 -6.71
CA GLY A 398 5.62 -12.90 -7.49
C GLY A 398 5.46 -12.66 -8.99
N SER A 399 5.69 -13.69 -9.81
CA SER A 399 5.51 -13.54 -11.27
C SER A 399 4.08 -13.13 -11.61
N ASP A 400 3.15 -14.05 -11.38
CA ASP A 400 1.73 -13.92 -11.74
C ASP A 400 0.85 -14.26 -10.54
N PHE A 401 1.33 -13.96 -9.34
CA PHE A 401 0.62 -14.11 -8.07
C PHE A 401 1.07 -13.05 -7.07
N SER A 402 0.31 -12.88 -6.00
CA SER A 402 0.44 -11.82 -5.02
C SER A 402 0.28 -12.35 -3.60
N ILE A 403 0.96 -11.70 -2.65
CA ILE A 403 0.97 -12.03 -1.23
C ILE A 403 0.71 -10.78 -0.39
N ALA A 404 -0.09 -10.92 0.67
CA ALA A 404 -0.24 -9.90 1.70
C ALA A 404 -0.04 -10.49 3.09
N LEU A 405 0.61 -9.71 3.97
CA LEU A 405 0.83 -10.04 5.38
C LEU A 405 -0.06 -9.14 6.25
N GLY A 406 -0.98 -9.75 6.99
CA GLY A 406 -1.83 -9.07 7.94
C GLY A 406 -1.13 -8.71 9.25
N SER A 407 -1.74 -7.81 10.00
CA SER A 407 -1.21 -7.27 11.25
C SER A 407 -0.96 -8.32 12.34
N GLN A 408 -1.69 -9.45 12.32
CA GLN A 408 -1.55 -10.56 13.27
C GLN A 408 -0.60 -11.67 12.76
N GLY A 409 0.10 -11.42 11.65
CA GLY A 409 1.03 -12.38 11.04
C GLY A 409 0.35 -13.43 10.15
N GLU A 410 -0.91 -13.21 9.77
CA GLU A 410 -1.63 -14.01 8.78
C GLU A 410 -1.14 -13.72 7.36
N VAL A 411 -0.91 -14.76 6.57
CA VAL A 411 -0.49 -14.64 5.17
C VAL A 411 -1.69 -14.90 4.26
N TRP A 412 -1.88 -14.04 3.27
CA TRP A 412 -2.88 -14.15 2.22
C TRP A 412 -2.19 -14.30 0.86
N ALA A 413 -2.71 -15.17 0.00
CA ALA A 413 -2.18 -15.43 -1.33
C ALA A 413 -3.31 -15.44 -2.38
N TRP A 414 -3.00 -14.95 -3.58
CA TRP A 414 -3.88 -15.04 -4.76
C TRP A 414 -3.10 -14.96 -6.06
N GLY A 415 -3.72 -15.38 -7.16
CA GLY A 415 -3.19 -15.44 -8.52
C GLY A 415 -2.88 -16.86 -8.98
N LEU A 416 -1.86 -16.99 -9.82
CA LEU A 416 -1.38 -18.24 -10.39
C LEU A 416 -0.96 -19.23 -9.28
N ASN A 417 -1.38 -20.50 -9.41
CA ASN A 417 -1.08 -21.55 -8.44
C ASN A 417 -0.52 -22.85 -9.06
N VAL A 418 0.00 -22.82 -10.30
CA VAL A 418 0.44 -24.04 -11.00
C VAL A 418 1.57 -24.79 -10.28
N SER A 419 2.33 -24.08 -9.44
CA SER A 419 3.41 -24.64 -8.63
C SER A 419 3.07 -24.66 -7.15
N GLY A 420 1.82 -24.48 -6.75
CA GLY A 420 1.44 -24.45 -5.34
C GLY A 420 1.77 -23.13 -4.62
N GLN A 421 1.94 -22.02 -5.34
CA GLN A 421 2.23 -20.69 -4.78
C GLN A 421 1.23 -20.22 -3.71
N MET A 422 0.01 -20.76 -3.69
CA MET A 422 -1.01 -20.42 -2.69
C MET A 422 -0.77 -21.09 -1.33
N GLY A 423 0.06 -22.13 -1.27
CA GLY A 423 0.39 -22.84 -0.03
C GLY A 423 -0.80 -23.54 0.63
N ASP A 424 -1.89 -23.77 -0.10
CA ASP A 424 -3.13 -24.36 0.41
C ASP A 424 -3.28 -25.86 0.12
N GLY A 425 -2.21 -26.50 -0.36
CA GLY A 425 -2.21 -27.92 -0.74
C GLY A 425 -2.82 -28.17 -2.13
N THR A 426 -3.13 -27.14 -2.90
CA THR A 426 -3.73 -27.24 -4.24
C THR A 426 -2.82 -26.64 -5.31
N THR A 427 -3.18 -26.88 -6.58
CA THR A 427 -2.59 -26.22 -7.76
C THR A 427 -3.58 -25.32 -8.51
N SER A 428 -4.75 -25.07 -7.92
CA SER A 428 -5.80 -24.26 -8.52
C SER A 428 -5.57 -22.78 -8.24
N PRO A 429 -5.59 -21.90 -9.27
CA PRO A 429 -5.41 -20.47 -9.08
C PRO A 429 -6.53 -19.87 -8.23
N ARG A 430 -6.26 -18.72 -7.61
CA ARG A 430 -7.22 -17.95 -6.81
C ARG A 430 -7.34 -16.55 -7.40
N ASP A 431 -8.51 -16.13 -7.81
CA ASP A 431 -8.76 -14.79 -8.35
C ASP A 431 -9.13 -13.76 -7.26
N VAL A 432 -9.23 -14.22 -6.01
CA VAL A 432 -9.42 -13.41 -4.80
C VAL A 432 -8.46 -13.84 -3.70
N PRO A 433 -8.07 -12.93 -2.78
CA PRO A 433 -7.21 -13.26 -1.64
C PRO A 433 -7.75 -14.40 -0.78
N ALA A 434 -6.93 -15.43 -0.56
CA ALA A 434 -7.21 -16.55 0.33
C ALA A 434 -6.12 -16.68 1.39
N LYS A 435 -6.52 -17.03 2.63
CA LYS A 435 -5.57 -17.19 3.73
C LYS A 435 -4.78 -18.48 3.57
N VAL A 436 -3.46 -18.39 3.70
CA VAL A 436 -2.55 -19.55 3.65
C VAL A 436 -2.67 -20.35 4.96
N PRO A 437 -3.01 -21.65 4.91
CA PRO A 437 -3.17 -22.48 6.10
C PRO A 437 -1.83 -22.92 6.69
N GLY A 438 -1.84 -23.38 7.95
CA GLY A 438 -0.70 -24.09 8.55
C GLY A 438 0.50 -23.22 8.98
N LEU A 439 0.43 -21.90 8.84
CA LEU A 439 1.47 -20.98 9.28
C LEU A 439 1.24 -20.47 10.72
N ALA A 440 2.30 -20.50 11.52
CA ALA A 440 2.39 -19.68 12.73
C ALA A 440 2.53 -18.20 12.35
N PRO A 441 2.27 -17.23 13.25
CA PRO A 441 2.38 -15.80 12.95
C PRO A 441 3.72 -15.44 12.28
N VAL A 442 3.63 -14.90 11.07
CA VAL A 442 4.76 -14.53 10.22
C VAL A 442 5.10 -13.05 10.41
N SER A 443 6.39 -12.72 10.36
CA SER A 443 6.91 -11.35 10.43
C SER A 443 7.33 -10.79 9.07
N PHE A 444 7.80 -11.65 8.16
CA PHE A 444 8.32 -11.27 6.85
C PHE A 444 7.83 -12.24 5.77
N VAL A 445 7.52 -11.71 4.60
CA VAL A 445 7.15 -12.47 3.41
C VAL A 445 7.94 -11.95 2.21
N ALA A 446 8.34 -12.86 1.33
CA ALA A 446 8.93 -12.56 0.03
C ALA A 446 8.34 -13.50 -1.01
N ALA A 447 8.09 -12.98 -2.20
CA ALA A 447 7.58 -13.75 -3.32
C ALA A 447 8.65 -13.84 -4.41
N GLY A 448 8.80 -15.04 -4.97
CA GLY A 448 9.61 -15.29 -6.15
C GLY A 448 8.79 -15.56 -7.39
N GLU A 449 9.42 -16.13 -8.41
CA GLU A 449 8.71 -16.38 -9.67
C GLU A 449 7.58 -17.38 -9.45
N ARG A 450 7.90 -18.48 -8.75
CA ARG A 450 6.96 -19.59 -8.50
C ARG A 450 6.99 -20.11 -7.07
N HIS A 451 7.65 -19.40 -6.15
CA HIS A 451 7.72 -19.78 -4.73
C HIS A 451 7.51 -18.59 -3.82
N VAL A 452 7.25 -18.89 -2.55
CA VAL A 452 7.11 -17.92 -1.48
C VAL A 452 8.02 -18.33 -0.34
N SER A 453 8.62 -17.33 0.28
CA SER A 453 9.43 -17.48 1.48
C SER A 453 8.82 -16.64 2.60
N ALA A 454 8.71 -17.23 3.78
CA ALA A 454 8.16 -16.56 4.96
C ALA A 454 9.06 -16.80 6.19
N MET A 455 9.10 -15.83 7.10
CA MET A 455 9.85 -15.94 8.34
C MET A 455 9.12 -15.28 9.51
N ASN A 456 9.17 -15.90 10.69
CA ASN A 456 8.66 -15.32 11.93
C ASN A 456 9.75 -14.57 12.72
N SER A 457 9.35 -13.90 13.80
CA SER A 457 10.26 -13.14 14.68
C SER A 457 11.35 -13.98 15.34
N ASN A 458 11.18 -15.29 15.40
CA ASN A 458 12.11 -16.24 16.02
C ASN A 458 13.11 -16.81 15.00
N GLY A 459 13.08 -16.36 13.74
CA GLY A 459 13.96 -16.87 12.69
C GLY A 459 13.58 -18.26 12.18
N VAL A 460 12.34 -18.71 12.39
CA VAL A 460 11.82 -19.92 11.73
C VAL A 460 11.42 -19.54 10.31
N PHE A 461 11.89 -20.32 9.33
CA PHE A 461 11.65 -20.09 7.92
C PHE A 461 10.70 -21.13 7.35
N TRP A 462 9.82 -20.66 6.47
CA TRP A 462 8.99 -21.50 5.62
C TRP A 462 9.21 -21.18 4.16
N THR A 463 9.13 -22.20 3.32
CA THR A 463 9.08 -22.03 1.87
C THR A 463 8.02 -22.97 1.27
N TRP A 464 7.38 -22.52 0.21
CA TRP A 464 6.48 -23.33 -0.61
C TRP A 464 6.47 -22.81 -2.04
N GLY A 465 5.93 -23.60 -2.96
CA GLY A 465 6.01 -23.35 -4.39
C GLY A 465 7.16 -24.12 -5.04
N ASP A 466 7.71 -23.56 -6.13
CA ASP A 466 8.82 -24.09 -6.91
C ASP A 466 9.96 -23.07 -7.02
N ASP A 467 11.03 -23.30 -6.27
CA ASP A 467 12.27 -22.53 -6.28
C ASP A 467 13.30 -23.12 -7.28
N GLY A 468 12.87 -23.98 -8.21
CA GLY A 468 13.71 -24.61 -9.21
C GLY A 468 14.59 -25.76 -8.70
N VAL A 469 14.58 -26.04 -7.39
CA VAL A 469 15.40 -27.11 -6.78
C VAL A 469 14.65 -27.84 -5.66
N GLY A 470 14.63 -29.17 -5.68
CA GLY A 470 13.95 -29.94 -4.62
C GLY A 470 12.43 -30.09 -4.81
N GLY A 471 11.90 -29.63 -5.94
CA GLY A 471 10.55 -29.94 -6.41
C GLY A 471 9.46 -29.02 -5.86
N VAL A 472 8.24 -29.27 -6.32
CA VAL A 472 7.05 -28.47 -6.00
C VAL A 472 6.56 -28.77 -4.58
N ARG A 473 6.46 -27.73 -3.75
CA ARG A 473 5.92 -27.80 -2.38
C ARG A 473 4.55 -27.13 -2.34
N LEU A 474 3.48 -27.90 -2.25
CA LEU A 474 2.10 -27.36 -2.30
C LEU A 474 1.65 -26.70 -0.99
N SER A 475 2.42 -26.83 0.09
CA SER A 475 2.13 -26.26 1.41
C SER A 475 3.40 -25.72 2.06
N PRO A 476 3.29 -24.76 2.99
CA PRO A 476 4.44 -24.21 3.72
C PRO A 476 5.25 -25.29 4.44
N GLU A 477 6.50 -25.47 4.02
CA GLU A 477 7.44 -26.38 4.66
C GLU A 477 8.51 -25.61 5.44
N ARG A 478 8.84 -26.11 6.63
CA ARG A 478 9.92 -25.51 7.42
C ARG A 478 11.27 -25.79 6.79
N VAL A 479 12.04 -24.73 6.57
CA VAL A 479 13.45 -24.85 6.16
C VAL A 479 14.28 -25.09 7.42
N SER A 480 14.94 -26.25 7.49
CA SER A 480 15.89 -26.52 8.56
C SER A 480 17.15 -25.71 8.33
N ILE A 481 17.38 -24.72 9.18
CA ILE A 481 18.60 -23.93 9.17
C ILE A 481 19.53 -24.52 10.24
N PRO A 482 20.65 -25.17 9.85
CA PRO A 482 21.65 -25.61 10.82
C PRO A 482 22.39 -24.44 11.47
#